data_AF-A0A016V580-F1
#
_entry.id   AF-A0A016V580-F1
#
_cell.length_a   1.000
_cell.length_b   1.000
_cell.length_c   1.000
_cell.angle_alpha   90.00
_cell.angle_beta   90.00
_cell.angle_gamma   90.00
#
_symmetry.space_group_name_H-M   'P 1'
#
loop_
_entity.id
_entity.type
_entity.pdbx_description
1 polymer ?
#
loop_
_entity_poly.entity_id
_entity_poly.type
_entity_poly.pdbx_seq_one_letter_code
_entity_poly.pdbx_strand_id
1 'polypeptide(L)'
;MKTLVVILALCGLAYATNCPNLSEITKEDIDNVNTVALVTVSHAKGNVYKLNYAKYFDVTKTPPPTEYEHSRTLTIECGNKLEDFDYILGCKTETIDCKFARRYDKLTPEEKKLLKIEQ
;
A
#
# COMPACT_ATOMS: atom_id res chain seq x y z
N MET A 1 4.59 -52.72 14.06
CA MET A 1 4.96 -51.80 12.96
C MET A 1 4.60 -50.39 13.42
N LYS A 2 5.60 -49.49 13.54
CA LYS A 2 5.38 -48.11 13.97
C LYS A 2 5.26 -47.25 12.72
N THR A 3 4.05 -46.77 12.42
CA THR A 3 3.78 -45.93 11.26
C THR A 3 4.28 -44.51 11.56
N LEU A 4 5.30 -44.06 10.84
CA LEU A 4 5.79 -42.69 10.86
C LEU A 4 4.86 -41.84 10.01
N VAL A 5 4.09 -40.95 10.65
CA VAL A 5 3.33 -39.89 9.97
C VAL A 5 4.29 -38.73 9.73
N VAL A 6 4.80 -38.63 8.50
CA VAL A 6 5.54 -37.46 8.04
C VAL A 6 4.51 -36.39 7.69
N ILE A 7 4.30 -35.43 8.60
CA ILE A 7 3.48 -34.26 8.33
C ILE A 7 4.30 -33.34 7.42
N LEU A 8 4.03 -33.39 6.12
CA LEU A 8 4.48 -32.38 5.17
C LEU A 8 3.77 -31.06 5.51
N ALA A 9 4.45 -30.21 6.28
CA ALA A 9 4.03 -28.83 6.43
C ALA A 9 4.19 -28.13 5.08
N LEU A 10 3.06 -27.99 4.36
CA LEU A 10 2.92 -27.06 3.25
C LEU A 10 3.11 -25.65 3.82
N CYS A 11 4.35 -25.17 3.86
CA CYS A 11 4.64 -23.74 3.95
C CYS A 11 4.07 -23.11 2.67
N GLY A 12 2.79 -22.73 2.71
CA GLY A 12 2.22 -21.83 1.74
C GLY A 12 3.07 -20.57 1.76
N LEU A 13 3.86 -20.34 0.72
CA LEU A 13 4.43 -19.04 0.46
C LEU A 13 3.24 -18.10 0.28
N ALA A 14 2.89 -17.38 1.34
CA ALA A 14 1.93 -16.28 1.23
C ALA A 14 2.61 -15.24 0.32
N TYR A 15 2.34 -15.33 -0.98
CA TYR A 15 2.77 -14.30 -1.92
C TYR A 15 2.17 -12.98 -1.46
N ALA A 16 3.01 -11.96 -1.39
CA ALA A 16 2.58 -10.61 -1.03
C ALA A 16 1.51 -10.16 -2.02
N THR A 17 0.26 -10.24 -1.56
CA THR A 17 -0.91 -9.89 -2.36
C THR A 17 -1.26 -8.45 -2.07
N ASN A 18 -1.39 -7.64 -3.10
CA ASN A 18 -1.80 -6.25 -2.96
C ASN A 18 -3.27 -6.19 -2.56
N CYS A 19 -3.46 -5.98 -1.26
CA CYS A 19 -4.75 -5.87 -0.62
C CYS A 19 -4.79 -4.71 0.36
N PRO A 20 -4.69 -3.48 -0.16
CA PRO A 20 -4.65 -2.31 0.68
C PRO A 20 -5.99 -2.16 1.42
N ASN A 21 -5.92 -1.95 2.73
CA ASN A 21 -7.05 -1.49 3.53
C ASN A 21 -7.40 -0.04 3.12
N LEU A 22 -8.69 0.23 2.92
CA LEU A 22 -9.19 1.57 2.52
C LEU A 22 -9.69 2.41 3.71
N SER A 23 -9.60 1.85 4.92
CA SER A 23 -9.99 2.50 6.18
C SER A 23 -9.01 3.62 6.57
N GLU A 24 -9.28 4.26 7.70
CA GLU A 24 -8.40 5.29 8.25
C GLU A 24 -6.98 4.75 8.51
N ILE A 25 -5.98 5.59 8.26
CA ILE A 25 -4.57 5.31 8.48
C ILE A 25 -4.26 5.45 9.96
N THR A 26 -3.73 4.38 10.54
CA THR A 26 -3.18 4.39 11.90
C THR A 26 -1.67 4.56 11.87
N LYS A 27 -1.07 4.84 13.04
CA LYS A 27 0.39 4.87 13.17
C LYS A 27 1.01 3.49 12.90
N GLU A 28 0.33 2.42 13.29
CA GLU A 28 0.77 1.04 13.03
C GLU A 28 0.82 0.74 11.53
N ASP A 29 -0.12 1.25 10.74
CA ASP A 29 -0.11 1.09 9.28
C ASP A 29 1.16 1.70 8.65
N ILE A 30 1.53 2.91 9.10
CA ILE A 30 2.74 3.61 8.63
C ILE A 30 4.01 2.86 9.05
N ASP A 31 4.05 2.34 10.28
CA ASP A 31 5.22 1.63 10.80
C ASP A 31 5.46 0.26 10.14
N ASN A 32 4.44 -0.29 9.49
CA ASN A 32 4.46 -1.59 8.80
C ASN A 32 4.77 -1.52 7.30
N VAL A 33 5.03 -0.32 6.76
CA VAL A 33 5.38 -0.10 5.35
C VAL A 33 6.72 0.64 5.23
N ASN A 34 7.40 0.46 4.10
CA ASN A 34 8.68 1.14 3.85
C ASN A 34 8.45 2.51 3.20
N THR A 35 7.38 2.64 2.41
CA THR A 35 7.06 3.87 1.68
C THR A 35 5.60 4.26 1.87
N VAL A 36 5.37 5.57 1.96
CA VAL A 36 4.04 6.20 1.93
C VAL A 36 4.07 7.28 0.86
N ALA A 37 3.17 7.21 -0.11
CA ALA A 37 3.14 8.11 -1.26
C ALA A 37 1.75 8.70 -1.51
N LEU A 38 1.72 9.93 -2.02
CA LEU A 38 0.55 10.51 -2.67
C LEU A 38 0.56 10.08 -4.14
N VAL A 39 -0.52 9.41 -4.56
CA VAL A 39 -0.69 8.92 -5.92
C VAL A 39 -2.05 9.32 -6.47
N THR A 40 -2.12 9.57 -7.77
CA THR A 40 -3.38 9.76 -8.51
C THR A 40 -3.66 8.53 -9.35
N VAL A 41 -4.86 7.97 -9.24
CA VAL A 41 -5.31 6.88 -10.13
C VAL A 41 -5.66 7.49 -11.48
N SER A 42 -4.80 7.34 -12.49
CA SER A 42 -5.01 7.94 -13.82
C SER A 42 -5.82 7.07 -14.79
N HIS A 43 -5.84 5.76 -14.54
CA HIS A 43 -6.57 4.81 -15.36
C HIS A 43 -6.78 3.51 -14.59
N ALA A 44 -7.93 2.87 -14.78
CA ALA A 44 -8.25 1.56 -14.22
C ALA A 44 -8.76 0.62 -15.32
N LYS A 45 -8.19 -0.60 -15.39
CA LYS A 45 -8.66 -1.68 -16.26
C LYS A 45 -8.81 -2.96 -15.45
N GLY A 46 -10.05 -3.30 -15.09
CA GLY A 46 -10.32 -4.44 -14.22
C GLY A 46 -9.75 -4.21 -12.83
N ASN A 47 -8.72 -4.98 -12.47
CA ASN A 47 -8.04 -4.88 -11.19
C ASN A 47 -6.63 -4.26 -11.28
N VAL A 48 -6.29 -3.71 -12.44
CA VAL A 48 -5.00 -3.08 -12.75
C VAL A 48 -5.20 -1.56 -12.83
N TYR A 49 -4.40 -0.83 -12.08
CA TYR A 49 -4.47 0.62 -11.92
C TYR A 49 -3.16 1.27 -12.34
N LYS A 50 -3.24 2.31 -13.17
CA LYS A 50 -2.10 3.17 -13.48
C LYS A 50 -2.08 4.33 -12.50
N LEU A 51 -1.01 4.43 -11.73
CA LEU A 51 -0.81 5.42 -10.69
C LEU A 51 0.22 6.45 -11.12
N ASN A 52 -0.10 7.72 -10.93
CA ASN A 52 0.87 8.81 -11.04
C ASN A 52 1.36 9.18 -9.64
N TYR A 53 2.65 9.06 -9.38
CA TYR A 53 3.27 9.37 -8.08
C TYR A 53 3.63 10.85 -8.02
N ALA A 54 2.98 11.57 -7.09
CA ALA A 54 3.17 13.01 -6.91
C ALA A 54 4.22 13.32 -5.84
N LYS A 55 4.24 12.56 -4.74
CA LYS A 55 5.11 12.81 -3.59
C LYS A 55 5.27 11.56 -2.73
N TYR A 56 6.45 11.39 -2.11
CA TYR A 56 6.66 10.47 -0.99
C TYR A 56 6.71 11.25 0.33
N PHE A 57 6.08 10.70 1.37
CA PHE A 57 6.04 11.29 2.70
C PHE A 57 7.19 10.76 3.57
N ASP A 58 7.89 11.66 4.25
CA ASP A 58 8.96 11.33 5.20
C ASP A 58 8.37 11.01 6.59
N VAL A 59 7.68 9.88 6.68
CA VAL A 59 6.91 9.46 7.88
C VAL A 59 7.16 8.02 8.32
N THR A 60 7.85 7.22 7.49
CA THR A 60 8.28 5.87 7.84
C THR A 60 9.70 5.90 8.42
N LYS A 61 10.22 4.74 8.83
CA LYS A 61 11.63 4.61 9.28
C LYS A 61 12.63 4.65 8.11
N THR A 62 12.15 4.42 6.90
CA THR A 62 12.95 4.43 5.67
C THR A 62 12.77 5.80 5.01
N PRO A 63 13.85 6.54 4.72
CA PRO A 63 13.70 7.83 4.06
C PRO A 63 13.04 7.66 2.68
N PRO A 64 12.30 8.68 2.20
CA PRO A 64 11.77 8.68 0.85
C PRO A 64 12.85 8.42 -0.21
N PRO A 65 12.51 7.73 -1.31
CA PRO A 65 13.45 7.55 -2.42
C PRO A 65 13.83 8.91 -3.03
N THR A 66 15.11 9.08 -3.36
CA THR A 66 15.61 10.29 -4.02
C THR A 66 15.22 10.36 -5.50
N GLU A 67 15.01 9.21 -6.13
CA GLU A 67 14.57 9.07 -7.52
C GLU A 67 13.49 7.98 -7.59
N TYR A 68 12.45 8.21 -8.38
CA TYR A 68 11.37 7.25 -8.59
C TYR A 68 10.66 7.49 -9.92
N GLU A 69 10.02 6.46 -10.45
CA GLU A 69 9.20 6.60 -11.64
C GLU A 69 7.89 7.29 -11.29
N HIS A 70 7.56 8.36 -12.03
CA HIS A 70 6.31 9.10 -11.81
C HIS A 70 5.05 8.33 -12.19
N SER A 71 5.16 7.23 -12.94
CA SER A 71 4.02 6.45 -13.41
C SER A 71 4.29 4.97 -13.21
N ARG A 72 3.46 4.29 -12.43
CA ARG A 72 3.59 2.85 -12.17
C ARG A 72 2.24 2.14 -12.21
N THR A 73 2.31 0.81 -12.26
CA THR A 73 1.13 -0.05 -12.26
C THR A 73 0.96 -0.73 -10.92
N LEU A 74 -0.25 -0.65 -10.35
CA LEU A 74 -0.69 -1.38 -9.17
C LEU A 74 -1.76 -2.40 -9.59
N THR A 75 -1.57 -3.66 -9.25
CA THR A 75 -2.63 -4.69 -9.36
C THR A 75 -3.20 -4.94 -7.97
N ILE A 76 -4.52 -4.94 -7.81
CA ILE A 76 -5.22 -5.28 -6.55
C ILE A 76 -5.95 -6.62 -6.72
N GLU A 77 -5.88 -7.53 -5.76
CA GLU A 77 -6.39 -8.91 -5.97
C GLU A 77 -7.58 -9.32 -5.07
N CYS A 78 -7.97 -8.50 -4.10
CA CYS A 78 -9.04 -8.83 -3.12
C CYS A 78 -10.34 -8.03 -3.31
N GLY A 79 -10.64 -7.60 -4.53
CA GLY A 79 -11.93 -6.98 -4.86
C GLY A 79 -12.09 -5.52 -4.42
N ASN A 80 -11.15 -4.96 -3.65
CA ASN A 80 -11.08 -3.52 -3.41
C ASN A 80 -10.92 -2.78 -4.75
N LYS A 81 -11.72 -1.73 -4.94
CA LYS A 81 -11.64 -0.87 -6.12
C LYS A 81 -11.20 0.53 -5.73
N LEU A 82 -10.23 1.05 -6.48
CA LEU A 82 -9.87 2.46 -6.40
C LEU A 82 -10.66 3.22 -7.45
N GLU A 83 -11.06 4.42 -7.09
CA GLU A 83 -11.70 5.37 -8.01
C GLU A 83 -10.63 6.24 -8.68
N ASP A 84 -11.00 6.95 -9.75
CA ASP A 84 -10.15 7.98 -10.37
C ASP A 84 -10.05 9.18 -9.40
N PHE A 85 -9.11 9.07 -8.47
CA PHE A 85 -8.93 9.99 -7.36
C PHE A 85 -7.49 9.94 -6.80
N ASP A 86 -7.18 10.88 -5.92
CA ASP A 86 -5.93 10.91 -5.17
C ASP A 86 -5.99 10.01 -3.92
N TYR A 87 -4.94 9.23 -3.72
CA TYR A 87 -4.80 8.31 -2.59
C TYR A 87 -3.46 8.47 -1.89
N ILE A 88 -3.46 8.28 -0.58
CA ILE A 88 -2.28 7.96 0.20
C ILE A 88 -2.10 6.45 0.14
N LEU A 89 -1.01 5.99 -0.48
CA LEU A 89 -0.68 4.59 -0.68
C LEU A 89 0.53 4.20 0.17
N GLY A 90 0.38 3.19 1.01
CA GLY A 90 1.46 2.64 1.84
C GLY A 90 1.85 1.22 1.41
N CYS A 91 3.11 1.00 1.06
CA CYS A 91 3.59 -0.31 0.59
C CYS A 91 4.95 -0.68 1.17
N LYS A 92 5.18 -1.99 1.36
CA LYS A 92 6.51 -2.48 1.75
C LYS A 92 7.51 -2.39 0.60
N THR A 93 7.08 -2.62 -0.63
CA THR A 93 7.99 -2.56 -1.78
C THR A 93 7.30 -1.88 -2.96
N GLU A 94 7.46 -0.57 -3.11
CA GLU A 94 6.91 0.18 -4.25
C GLU A 94 5.41 -0.07 -4.51
N THR A 95 5.03 -0.81 -5.57
CA THR A 95 3.64 -1.21 -5.89
C THR A 95 3.34 -2.66 -5.50
N ILE A 96 4.18 -3.27 -4.65
CA ILE A 96 4.10 -4.64 -4.15
C ILE A 96 3.93 -4.61 -2.63
N ASP A 97 3.10 -5.52 -2.13
CA ASP A 97 2.73 -5.64 -0.72
C ASP A 97 2.17 -4.34 -0.13
N CYS A 98 1.29 -3.68 -0.89
CA CYS A 98 0.59 -2.48 -0.45
C CYS A 98 -0.42 -2.81 0.65
N LYS A 99 -0.25 -2.17 1.81
CA LYS A 99 -1.00 -2.44 3.04
C LYS A 99 -2.22 -1.56 3.22
N PHE A 100 -2.16 -0.32 2.74
CA PHE A 100 -3.28 0.61 2.81
C PHE A 100 -3.32 1.57 1.62
N ALA A 101 -4.52 2.02 1.29
CA ALA A 101 -4.79 3.04 0.28
C ALA A 101 -5.96 3.91 0.77
N ARG A 102 -5.68 5.15 1.20
CA ARG A 102 -6.68 6.06 1.77
C ARG A 102 -6.97 7.19 0.79
N ARG A 103 -8.24 7.43 0.45
CA ARG A 103 -8.63 8.59 -0.37
C ARG A 103 -8.20 9.89 0.31
N TYR A 104 -7.51 10.75 -0.45
CA TYR A 104 -6.90 11.96 0.07
C TYR A 104 -7.92 12.96 0.63
N ASP A 105 -9.09 13.08 -0.01
CA ASP A 105 -10.18 13.98 0.43
C ASP A 105 -10.90 13.51 1.70
N LYS A 106 -10.68 12.25 2.10
CA LYS A 106 -11.27 11.66 3.30
C LYS A 106 -10.32 11.65 4.50
N LEU A 107 -9.13 12.26 4.37
CA LEU A 107 -8.17 12.30 5.47
C LEU A 107 -8.73 13.10 6.66
N THR A 108 -8.80 12.44 7.82
CA THR A 108 -9.11 13.09 9.08
C THR A 108 -7.96 14.01 9.52
N PRO A 109 -8.20 14.96 10.44
CA PRO A 109 -7.14 15.78 11.01
C PRO A 109 -6.01 14.94 11.63
N GLU A 110 -6.35 13.83 12.29
CA GLU A 110 -5.39 12.90 12.88
C GLU A 110 -4.52 12.23 11.81
N GLU A 111 -5.12 11.76 10.71
CA GLU A 111 -4.39 11.19 9.57
C GLU A 111 -3.44 12.22 8.94
N LYS A 112 -3.89 13.46 8.75
CA LYS A 112 -3.05 14.55 8.20
C LYS A 112 -1.86 14.87 9.10
N LYS A 113 -2.05 14.82 10.42
CA LYS A 113 -0.98 14.98 11.41
C LYS A 113 0.03 13.84 11.32
N LEU A 114 -0.43 12.58 11.20
CA LEU A 114 0.45 11.42 10.99
C LEU A 114 1.27 11.56 9.70
N LEU A 115 0.66 12.11 8.64
CA LEU A 115 1.28 12.32 7.33
C LEU A 115 2.10 13.62 7.22
N LYS A 116 2.10 14.46 8.26
CA LYS A 116 2.77 15.78 8.27
C LYS A 116 2.33 16.68 7.10
N ILE A 117 1.04 16.67 6.75
CA ILE A 117 0.47 17.47 5.64
C ILE A 117 0.10 18.88 6.10
N GLU A 118 -0.40 19.02 7.32
CA GLU A 118 -0.73 20.31 7.92
C GLU A 118 0.37 20.66 8.93
N GLN A 119 1.19 21.63 8.57
CA GLN A 119 2.07 22.38 9.49
C GLN A 119 1.63 23.83 9.50
#